data_AF-A0A7C4UFK3-F1
#
_entry.id   AF-A0A7C4UFK3-F1
#
_cell.length_a   1.000
_cell.length_b   1.000
_cell.length_c   1.000
_cell.angle_alpha   90.00
_cell.angle_beta   90.00
_cell.angle_gamma   90.00
#
_symmetry.space_group_name_H-M   'P 1'
#
loop_
_entity.id
_entity.type
_entity.pdbx_description
1 polymer ?
#
loop_
_entity_poly.entity_id
_entity_poly.type
_entity_poly.pdbx_seq_one_letter_code
_entity_poly.pdbx_strand_id
1 'polypeptide(L)'
;MRIRTLLLFLIGDRQAILDIAADRRALWVGFIFVLSAGLAREYDGHDLLREPWHLLIPLGASLGASMLLFAITGIKVVIQAKGAPSLWIAYRSFLTLFWMTAPLAWLYAIPYERFLAPADALRANLITLALVALWRVALMVRVASVFMGYPWYRALFLVMAFSDGVALISLTQMPMPIIAFMGGVRLTESERLIESVTINTGCFGYLTGPIWAIGAGIVLFGKRADWEWPTSAATPGRRTSILLWVFAAASLAVWAIVLPQTQPEQQLRRRAERDLKAGHIAEALAEMSRHSPSDYPPHWDPPPHIWRESRQPDLLAVMEVILEQPPAPWVEQIYVEKFKSILSHGVVRSRARKRQSCRAGQGSKTLS
;
A
#
# COMPACT_ATOMS: atom_id res chain seq x y z
N MET A 1 -25.27 -4.06 17.72
CA MET A 1 -24.70 -4.59 16.45
C MET A 1 -24.20 -6.01 16.62
N ARG A 2 -24.50 -6.92 15.68
CA ARG A 2 -24.03 -8.34 15.70
C ARG A 2 -22.98 -8.55 14.60
N ILE A 3 -22.24 -9.66 14.64
CA ILE A 3 -21.30 -10.06 13.57
C ILE A 3 -22.02 -10.13 12.20
N ARG A 4 -23.27 -10.59 12.18
CA ARG A 4 -24.12 -10.56 10.97
C ARG A 4 -24.25 -9.15 10.38
N THR A 5 -24.34 -8.10 11.20
CA THR A 5 -24.41 -6.71 10.73
C THR A 5 -23.12 -6.31 10.01
N LEU A 6 -21.95 -6.74 10.52
CA LEU A 6 -20.67 -6.50 9.85
C LEU A 6 -20.60 -7.22 8.50
N LEU A 7 -20.99 -8.49 8.43
CA LEU A 7 -20.98 -9.24 7.17
C LEU A 7 -21.94 -8.66 6.13
N LEU A 8 -23.16 -8.29 6.56
CA LEU A 8 -24.13 -7.61 5.68
C LEU A 8 -23.63 -6.25 5.20
N PHE A 9 -22.92 -5.50 6.06
CA PHE A 9 -22.28 -4.26 5.68
C PHE A 9 -21.20 -4.46 4.62
N LEU A 10 -20.37 -5.50 4.74
CA LEU A 10 -19.35 -5.82 3.73
C LEU A 10 -19.96 -6.23 2.38
N ILE A 11 -21.25 -6.57 2.33
CA ILE A 11 -22.00 -6.86 1.09
C ILE A 11 -22.79 -5.61 0.61
N GLY A 12 -22.81 -4.52 1.39
CA GLY A 12 -23.47 -3.27 1.03
C GLY A 12 -24.95 -3.20 1.41
N ASP A 13 -25.39 -3.97 2.41
CA ASP A 13 -26.76 -3.91 2.93
C ASP A 13 -27.09 -2.52 3.51
N ARG A 14 -28.24 -1.97 3.08
CA ARG A 14 -28.66 -0.60 3.43
C ARG A 14 -28.86 -0.45 4.94
N GLN A 15 -29.54 -1.41 5.57
CA GLN A 15 -29.87 -1.32 6.99
C GLN A 15 -28.61 -1.48 7.85
N ALA A 16 -27.72 -2.39 7.48
CA ALA A 16 -26.44 -2.57 8.17
C ALA A 16 -25.57 -1.31 8.14
N ILE A 17 -25.51 -0.59 7.01
CA ILE A 17 -24.80 0.69 6.89
C ILE A 17 -25.39 1.71 7.87
N LEU A 18 -26.71 1.89 7.88
CA LEU A 18 -27.36 2.85 8.79
C LEU A 18 -27.22 2.46 10.26
N ASP A 19 -27.32 1.17 10.58
CA ASP A 19 -27.14 0.62 11.93
C ASP A 19 -25.70 0.86 12.45
N ILE A 20 -24.68 0.67 11.60
CA ILE A 20 -23.27 0.95 11.94
C ILE A 20 -23.05 2.45 12.14
N ALA A 21 -23.59 3.28 11.24
CA ALA A 21 -23.43 4.73 11.30
C ALA A 21 -24.03 5.32 12.59
N ALA A 22 -25.14 4.74 13.07
CA ALA A 22 -25.82 5.20 14.28
C ALA A 22 -25.11 4.81 15.59
N ASP A 23 -24.36 3.70 15.63
CA ASP A 23 -23.71 3.22 16.86
C ASP A 23 -22.41 3.96 17.16
N ARG A 24 -22.35 4.63 18.32
CA ARG A 24 -21.15 5.37 18.73
C ARG A 24 -19.95 4.47 19.02
N ARG A 25 -20.20 3.25 19.50
CA ARG A 25 -19.17 2.30 19.90
C ARG A 25 -18.55 1.58 18.71
N ALA A 26 -19.23 1.57 17.57
CA ALA A 26 -18.71 1.00 16.33
C ALA A 26 -17.42 1.69 15.86
N LEU A 27 -17.23 2.98 16.21
CA LEU A 27 -15.99 3.69 15.91
C LEU A 27 -14.77 3.00 16.54
N TRP A 28 -14.88 2.59 17.81
CA TRP A 28 -13.80 1.93 18.52
C TRP A 28 -13.54 0.51 17.99
N VAL A 29 -14.60 -0.20 17.59
CA VAL A 29 -14.46 -1.49 16.91
C VAL A 29 -13.74 -1.32 15.58
N GLY A 30 -14.15 -0.33 14.77
CA GLY A 30 -13.49 0.02 13.51
C GLY A 30 -12.03 0.40 13.73
N PHE A 31 -11.72 1.16 14.77
CA PHE A 31 -10.35 1.52 15.14
C PHE A 31 -9.49 0.28 15.41
N ILE A 32 -10.00 -0.70 16.17
CA ILE A 32 -9.29 -1.96 16.43
C ILE A 32 -9.05 -2.73 15.11
N PHE A 33 -10.02 -2.76 14.20
CA PHE A 33 -9.83 -3.38 12.90
C PHE A 33 -8.78 -2.67 12.05
N VAL A 34 -8.71 -1.33 12.09
CA VAL A 34 -7.67 -0.56 11.38
C VAL A 34 -6.29 -0.87 11.96
N LEU A 35 -6.15 -0.92 13.29
CA LEU A 35 -4.90 -1.32 13.92
C LEU A 35 -4.50 -2.76 13.54
N SER A 36 -5.46 -3.69 13.59
CA SER A 36 -5.25 -5.09 13.19
C SER A 36 -4.87 -5.20 11.71
N ALA A 37 -5.50 -4.44 10.82
CA ALA A 37 -5.16 -4.38 9.40
C ALA A 37 -3.78 -3.72 9.16
N GLY A 38 -3.42 -2.71 9.95
CA GLY A 38 -2.10 -2.10 9.91
C GLY A 38 -1.00 -3.09 10.32
N LEU A 39 -1.22 -3.85 11.40
CA LEU A 39 -0.33 -4.93 11.81
C LEU A 39 -0.22 -6.00 10.72
N ALA A 40 -1.35 -6.43 10.16
CA ALA A 40 -1.40 -7.40 9.07
C ALA A 40 -0.64 -6.94 7.81
N ARG A 41 -0.43 -5.63 7.61
CA ARG A 41 0.28 -5.09 6.45
C ARG A 41 1.77 -4.89 6.70
N GLU A 42 2.16 -4.62 7.94
CA GLU A 42 3.52 -4.18 8.28
C GLU A 42 4.33 -5.26 9.05
N TYR A 43 3.71 -6.40 9.41
CA TYR A 43 4.35 -7.44 10.24
C TYR A 43 5.58 -8.10 9.59
N ASP A 44 5.62 -8.13 8.26
CA ASP A 44 6.67 -8.70 7.42
C ASP A 44 7.56 -7.62 6.77
N GLY A 45 7.10 -6.36 6.76
CA GLY A 45 7.83 -5.25 6.16
C GLY A 45 8.81 -4.56 7.10
N HIS A 46 8.46 -4.44 8.39
CA HIS A 46 9.21 -3.61 9.34
C HIS A 46 9.38 -4.30 10.70
N ASP A 47 10.48 -4.00 11.40
CA ASP A 47 10.62 -4.40 12.81
C ASP A 47 9.85 -3.39 13.68
N LEU A 48 8.64 -3.81 14.06
CA LEU A 48 7.64 -3.03 14.77
C LEU A 48 7.94 -2.90 16.27
N LEU A 49 8.78 -3.79 16.81
CA LEU A 49 9.16 -3.73 18.23
C LEU A 49 10.06 -2.53 18.50
N ARG A 50 10.96 -2.20 17.56
CA ARG A 50 11.82 -1.02 17.67
C ARG A 50 11.20 0.23 17.04
N GLU A 51 10.36 0.06 16.03
CA GLU A 51 9.80 1.17 15.27
C GLU A 51 8.25 1.18 15.26
N PRO A 52 7.61 1.29 16.44
CA PRO A 52 6.15 1.14 16.56
C PRO A 52 5.37 2.26 15.85
N TRP A 53 6.01 3.38 15.52
CA TRP A 53 5.38 4.47 14.78
C TRP A 53 4.97 4.09 13.36
N HIS A 54 5.55 3.04 12.76
CA HIS A 54 5.10 2.54 11.46
C HIS A 54 3.62 2.11 11.50
N LEU A 55 3.09 1.68 12.65
CA LEU A 55 1.67 1.38 12.83
C LEU A 55 0.77 2.63 12.77
N LEU A 56 1.33 3.81 13.04
CA LEU A 56 0.61 5.07 12.97
C LEU A 56 0.47 5.56 11.53
N ILE A 57 1.32 5.11 10.59
CA ILE A 57 1.28 5.54 9.19
C ILE A 57 -0.03 5.09 8.51
N PRO A 58 -0.43 3.79 8.54
CA PRO A 58 -1.72 3.38 7.98
C PRO A 58 -2.91 4.05 8.66
N LEU A 59 -2.83 4.26 9.98
CA LEU A 59 -3.88 4.95 10.73
C LEU A 59 -4.03 6.40 10.27
N GLY A 60 -2.93 7.16 10.20
CA GLY A 60 -2.89 8.54 9.72
C GLY A 60 -3.35 8.66 8.27
N ALA A 61 -2.89 7.76 7.40
CA ALA A 61 -3.34 7.68 6.01
C ALA A 61 -4.85 7.42 5.91
N SER A 62 -5.40 6.52 6.74
CA SER A 62 -6.84 6.25 6.78
C SER A 62 -7.66 7.46 7.25
N LEU A 63 -7.15 8.21 8.23
CA LEU A 63 -7.80 9.41 8.74
C LEU A 63 -7.80 10.51 7.68
N GLY A 64 -6.65 10.77 7.05
CA GLY A 64 -6.53 11.74 5.96
C GLY A 64 -7.41 11.38 4.76
N ALA A 65 -7.39 10.12 4.33
CA ALA A 65 -8.23 9.62 3.24
C ALA A 65 -9.74 9.77 3.54
N SER A 66 -10.17 9.36 4.73
CA SER A 66 -11.58 9.49 5.14
C SER A 66 -12.02 10.96 5.26
N MET A 67 -11.15 11.84 5.75
CA MET A 67 -11.42 13.27 5.86
C MET A 67 -11.57 13.92 4.48
N LEU A 68 -10.66 13.62 3.55
CA LEU A 68 -10.72 14.15 2.19
C LEU A 68 -11.96 13.63 1.44
N LEU A 69 -12.26 12.32 1.55
CA LEU A 69 -13.45 11.76 0.93
C LEU A 69 -14.75 12.31 1.55
N PHE A 70 -14.80 12.51 2.87
CA PHE A 70 -15.94 13.17 3.53
C PHE A 70 -16.08 14.63 3.10
N ALA A 71 -14.97 15.34 2.88
CA ALA A 71 -14.99 16.71 2.40
C ALA A 71 -15.62 16.81 1.01
N ILE A 72 -15.24 15.90 0.11
CA ILE A 72 -15.75 15.82 -1.26
C ILE A 72 -17.23 15.37 -1.26
N THR A 73 -17.60 14.39 -0.45
CA THR A 73 -18.94 13.77 -0.54
C THR A 73 -19.98 14.40 0.37
N GLY A 74 -19.61 14.83 1.58
CA GLY A 74 -20.54 15.08 2.68
C GLY A 74 -20.70 16.54 3.09
N ILE A 75 -19.64 17.37 3.02
CA ILE A 75 -19.67 18.74 3.59
C ILE A 75 -20.82 19.57 3.02
N LYS A 76 -21.00 19.57 1.69
CA LYS A 76 -22.08 20.32 1.03
C LYS A 76 -23.45 19.86 1.53
N VAL A 77 -23.66 18.56 1.67
CA VAL A 77 -24.96 18.01 2.06
C VAL A 77 -25.28 18.36 3.51
N VAL A 78 -24.30 18.23 4.41
CA VAL A 78 -24.49 18.56 5.83
C VAL A 78 -24.76 20.04 6.04
N ILE A 79 -24.07 20.94 5.32
CA ILE A 79 -24.30 22.39 5.42
C ILE A 79 -25.67 22.78 4.87
N GLN A 80 -26.15 22.12 3.82
CA GLN A 80 -27.39 22.50 3.12
C GLN A 80 -28.66 21.81 3.66
N ALA A 81 -28.53 20.69 4.35
CA ALA A 81 -29.66 19.93 4.87
C ALA A 81 -30.24 20.60 6.14
N LYS A 82 -31.52 20.96 6.09
CA LYS A 82 -32.26 21.45 7.26
C LYS A 82 -32.38 20.33 8.30
N GLY A 83 -31.85 20.56 9.51
CA GLY A 83 -31.87 19.57 10.59
C GLY A 83 -30.73 18.53 10.53
N ALA A 84 -29.68 18.79 9.75
CA ALA A 84 -28.50 17.93 9.74
C ALA A 84 -27.82 17.88 11.12
N PRO A 85 -27.22 16.74 11.50
CA PRO A 85 -26.35 16.69 12.68
C PRO A 85 -25.14 17.59 12.47
N SER A 86 -24.44 17.95 13.56
CA SER A 86 -23.19 18.70 13.44
C SER A 86 -22.19 17.97 12.54
N LEU A 87 -21.38 18.74 11.80
CA LEU A 87 -20.36 18.22 10.88
C LEU A 87 -19.49 17.15 11.54
N TRP A 88 -19.15 17.33 12.82
CA TRP A 88 -18.37 16.36 13.58
C TRP A 88 -19.09 15.03 13.81
N ILE A 89 -20.39 15.05 14.11
CA ILE A 89 -21.18 13.82 14.28
C ILE A 89 -21.32 13.08 12.95
N ALA A 90 -21.55 13.82 11.85
CA ALA A 90 -21.60 13.26 10.51
C ALA A 90 -20.26 12.64 10.11
N TYR A 91 -19.15 13.38 10.30
CA TYR A 91 -17.80 12.90 10.02
C TYR A 91 -17.45 11.67 10.84
N ARG A 92 -17.75 11.66 12.15
CA ARG A 92 -17.50 10.50 13.02
C ARG A 92 -18.24 9.26 12.56
N SER A 93 -19.48 9.42 12.09
CA SER A 93 -20.30 8.31 11.57
C SER A 93 -19.73 7.81 10.23
N PHE A 94 -19.32 8.72 9.36
CA PHE A 94 -18.62 8.38 8.11
C PHE A 94 -17.28 7.68 8.35
N LEU A 95 -16.45 8.18 9.27
CA LEU A 95 -15.19 7.59 9.69
C LEU A 95 -15.40 6.16 10.22
N THR A 96 -16.46 5.95 10.99
CA THR A 96 -16.86 4.62 11.46
C THR A 96 -17.13 3.67 10.30
N LEU A 97 -17.91 4.10 9.29
CA LEU A 97 -18.18 3.28 8.11
C LEU A 97 -16.92 3.02 7.29
N PHE A 98 -16.05 4.01 7.16
CA PHE A 98 -14.77 3.88 6.47
C PHE A 98 -13.86 2.84 7.14
N TRP A 99 -13.68 2.94 8.47
CA TRP A 99 -12.87 2.00 9.25
C TRP A 99 -13.46 0.60 9.34
N MET A 100 -14.79 0.45 9.27
CA MET A 100 -15.43 -0.87 9.23
C MET A 100 -15.14 -1.65 7.93
N THR A 101 -14.51 -1.03 6.93
CA THR A 101 -13.95 -1.73 5.75
C THR A 101 -12.52 -2.24 5.93
N ALA A 102 -11.89 -2.00 7.09
CA ALA A 102 -10.54 -2.47 7.38
C ALA A 102 -10.38 -4.00 7.34
N PRO A 103 -11.34 -4.84 7.76
CA PRO A 103 -11.19 -6.30 7.69
C PRO A 103 -10.91 -6.84 6.28
N LEU A 104 -11.33 -6.14 5.21
CA LEU A 104 -11.00 -6.53 3.83
C LEU A 104 -9.50 -6.52 3.57
N ALA A 105 -8.72 -5.73 4.32
CA ALA A 105 -7.29 -5.67 4.17
C ALA A 105 -6.57 -6.93 4.65
N TRP A 106 -7.20 -7.75 5.49
CA TRP A 106 -6.61 -9.03 5.91
C TRP A 106 -6.44 -10.01 4.75
N LEU A 107 -7.26 -9.88 3.69
CA LEU A 107 -7.19 -10.78 2.53
C LEU A 107 -5.86 -10.66 1.78
N TYR A 108 -5.27 -9.47 1.70
CA TYR A 108 -3.99 -9.28 1.02
C TYR A 108 -2.78 -9.38 1.96
N ALA A 109 -2.98 -9.60 3.26
CA ALA A 109 -1.92 -9.85 4.23
C ALA A 109 -1.37 -11.29 4.18
N ILE A 110 -1.93 -12.13 3.29
CA ILE A 110 -1.51 -13.51 3.10
C ILE A 110 -0.08 -13.52 2.54
N PRO A 111 0.88 -14.20 3.18
CA PRO A 111 2.28 -14.22 2.76
C PRO A 111 2.47 -15.16 1.56
N TYR A 112 2.02 -14.76 0.38
CA TYR A 112 2.11 -15.55 -0.86
C TYR A 112 3.56 -15.96 -1.19
N GLU A 113 4.54 -15.14 -0.79
CA GLU A 113 5.98 -15.36 -0.96
C GLU A 113 6.49 -16.64 -0.27
N ARG A 114 5.78 -17.12 0.76
CA ARG A 114 6.12 -18.38 1.45
C ARG A 114 5.59 -19.62 0.74
N PHE A 115 4.64 -19.46 -0.19
CA PHE A 115 3.93 -20.59 -0.82
C PHE A 115 4.15 -20.68 -2.33
N LEU A 116 4.54 -19.58 -2.98
CA LEU A 116 4.61 -19.46 -4.44
C LEU A 116 6.00 -18.98 -4.88
N ALA A 117 6.34 -19.24 -6.14
CA ALA A 117 7.52 -18.67 -6.76
C ALA A 117 7.43 -17.13 -6.80
N PRO A 118 8.56 -16.39 -6.85
CA PRO A 118 8.55 -14.92 -6.72
C PRO A 118 7.60 -14.20 -7.68
N ALA A 119 7.56 -14.61 -8.95
CA ALA A 119 6.69 -14.01 -9.97
C ALA A 119 5.20 -14.32 -9.72
N ASP A 120 4.88 -15.55 -9.32
CA ASP A 120 3.53 -15.98 -9.00
C ASP A 120 3.01 -15.36 -7.70
N ALA A 121 3.87 -15.24 -6.68
CA ALA A 121 3.57 -14.57 -5.42
C ALA A 121 3.21 -13.10 -5.65
N LEU A 122 4.02 -12.39 -6.43
CA LEU A 122 3.74 -11.00 -6.81
C LEU A 122 2.41 -10.89 -7.58
N ARG A 123 2.17 -11.76 -8.56
CA ARG A 123 0.93 -11.77 -9.34
C ARG A 123 -0.30 -12.02 -8.44
N ALA A 124 -0.22 -12.98 -7.53
CA ALA A 124 -1.29 -13.27 -6.57
C ALA A 124 -1.54 -12.08 -5.64
N ASN A 125 -0.49 -11.43 -5.15
CA ASN A 125 -0.59 -10.22 -4.33
C ASN A 125 -1.30 -9.09 -5.10
N LEU A 126 -0.85 -8.79 -6.33
CA LEU A 126 -1.45 -7.75 -7.18
C LEU A 126 -2.93 -8.01 -7.50
N ILE A 127 -3.31 -9.26 -7.81
CA ILE A 127 -4.71 -9.62 -8.06
C ILE A 127 -5.55 -9.45 -6.80
N THR A 128 -5.04 -9.88 -5.65
CA THR A 128 -5.75 -9.77 -4.37
C THR A 128 -5.92 -8.30 -3.96
N LEU A 129 -4.89 -7.48 -4.16
CA LEU A 129 -4.93 -6.03 -3.93
C LEU A 129 -5.97 -5.37 -4.85
N ALA A 130 -6.00 -5.72 -6.14
CA ALA A 130 -6.99 -5.20 -7.08
C ALA A 130 -8.42 -5.58 -6.69
N LEU A 131 -8.65 -6.84 -6.28
CA LEU A 131 -9.95 -7.31 -5.81
C LEU A 131 -10.41 -6.54 -4.57
N VAL A 132 -9.54 -6.40 -3.57
CA VAL A 132 -9.84 -5.68 -2.32
C VAL A 132 -10.08 -4.20 -2.57
N ALA A 133 -9.29 -3.57 -3.46
CA ALA A 133 -9.46 -2.17 -3.84
C ALA A 133 -10.82 -1.96 -4.53
N LEU A 134 -11.18 -2.79 -5.51
CA LEU A 134 -12.47 -2.74 -6.19
C LEU A 134 -13.64 -2.91 -5.22
N TRP A 135 -13.55 -3.89 -4.31
CA TRP A 135 -14.56 -4.12 -3.29
C TRP A 135 -14.70 -2.89 -2.38
N ARG A 136 -13.59 -2.33 -1.88
CA ARG A 136 -13.63 -1.14 -1.02
C ARG A 136 -14.25 0.06 -1.73
N VAL A 137 -13.93 0.29 -3.02
CA VAL A 137 -14.54 1.35 -3.81
C VAL A 137 -16.04 1.12 -3.96
N ALA A 138 -16.48 -0.09 -4.32
CA ALA A 138 -17.90 -0.42 -4.45
C ALA A 138 -18.66 -0.20 -3.13
N LEU A 139 -18.06 -0.57 -1.99
CA LEU A 139 -18.63 -0.30 -0.67
C LEU A 139 -18.69 1.19 -0.35
N MET A 140 -17.66 1.98 -0.69
CA MET A 140 -17.70 3.43 -0.44
C MET A 140 -18.72 4.13 -1.32
N VAL A 141 -18.92 3.70 -2.57
CA VAL A 141 -20.01 4.17 -3.43
C VAL A 141 -21.36 3.83 -2.80
N ARG A 142 -21.53 2.60 -2.30
CA ARG A 142 -22.77 2.18 -1.64
C ARG A 142 -23.02 2.95 -0.34
N VAL A 143 -21.99 3.16 0.47
CA VAL A 143 -22.05 3.97 1.69
C VAL A 143 -22.43 5.41 1.35
N ALA A 144 -21.77 6.05 0.38
CA ALA A 144 -22.13 7.41 -0.03
C ALA A 144 -23.57 7.49 -0.56
N SER A 145 -24.03 6.48 -1.31
CA SER A 145 -25.40 6.42 -1.82
C SER A 145 -26.43 6.29 -0.69
N VAL A 146 -26.21 5.38 0.26
CA VAL A 146 -27.13 5.12 1.37
C VAL A 146 -27.09 6.20 2.44
N PHE A 147 -25.89 6.59 2.86
CA PHE A 147 -25.68 7.49 3.99
C PHE A 147 -25.88 8.96 3.61
N MET A 148 -25.51 9.36 2.39
CA MET A 148 -25.65 10.75 1.93
C MET A 148 -26.89 10.96 1.04
N GLY A 149 -27.65 9.90 0.71
CA GLY A 149 -28.84 9.97 -0.15
C GLY A 149 -28.54 10.21 -1.63
N TYR A 150 -27.29 10.02 -2.08
CA TYR A 150 -26.97 10.18 -3.50
C TYR A 150 -27.50 8.99 -4.33
N PRO A 151 -27.99 9.22 -5.56
CA PRO A 151 -28.12 8.12 -6.50
C PRO A 151 -26.73 7.53 -6.79
N TRP A 152 -26.67 6.21 -6.98
CA TRP A 152 -25.42 5.45 -7.02
C TRP A 152 -24.40 5.99 -8.04
N TYR A 153 -24.85 6.49 -9.20
CA TYR A 153 -23.97 7.04 -10.23
C TYR A 153 -23.29 8.35 -9.80
N ARG A 154 -23.96 9.22 -9.03
CA ARG A 154 -23.33 10.44 -8.48
C ARG A 154 -22.30 10.09 -7.42
N ALA A 155 -22.64 9.13 -6.56
CA ALA A 155 -21.69 8.60 -5.58
C ALA A 155 -20.46 7.99 -6.27
N LEU A 156 -20.66 7.28 -7.39
CA LEU A 156 -19.58 6.71 -8.19
C LEU A 156 -18.61 7.79 -8.69
N PHE A 157 -19.11 8.86 -9.31
CA PHE A 157 -18.23 9.95 -9.79
C PHE A 157 -17.40 10.57 -8.67
N LEU A 158 -18.00 10.84 -7.50
CA LEU A 158 -17.29 11.44 -6.36
C LEU A 158 -16.22 10.50 -5.78
N VAL A 159 -16.56 9.21 -5.58
CA VAL A 159 -15.64 8.22 -5.01
C VAL A 159 -14.52 7.88 -6.01
N MET A 160 -14.84 7.74 -7.30
CA MET A 160 -13.84 7.49 -8.33
C MET A 160 -12.88 8.67 -8.50
N ALA A 161 -13.38 9.91 -8.50
CA ALA A 161 -12.52 11.09 -8.55
C ALA A 161 -11.54 11.14 -7.37
N PHE A 162 -12.00 10.80 -6.16
CA PHE A 162 -11.15 10.68 -4.99
C PHE A 162 -10.13 9.54 -5.13
N SER A 163 -10.59 8.34 -5.49
CA SER A 163 -9.74 7.15 -5.61
C SER A 163 -8.64 7.33 -6.65
N ASP A 164 -9.01 7.90 -7.80
CA ASP A 164 -8.09 8.16 -8.90
C ASP A 164 -7.07 9.26 -8.56
N GLY A 165 -7.53 10.33 -7.89
CA GLY A 165 -6.64 11.36 -7.36
C GLY A 165 -5.60 10.80 -6.38
N VAL A 166 -6.01 9.94 -5.44
CA VAL A 166 -5.08 9.27 -4.51
C VAL A 166 -4.13 8.33 -5.25
N ALA A 167 -4.62 7.58 -6.24
CA ALA A 167 -3.78 6.70 -7.05
C ALA A 167 -2.71 7.49 -7.82
N LEU A 168 -3.10 8.55 -8.52
CA LEU A 168 -2.18 9.41 -9.27
C LEU A 168 -1.15 10.10 -8.37
N ILE A 169 -1.56 10.61 -7.20
CA ILE A 169 -0.62 11.18 -6.22
C ILE A 169 0.35 10.11 -5.70
N SER A 170 -0.11 8.90 -5.46
CA SER A 170 0.76 7.79 -5.03
C SER A 170 1.77 7.44 -6.13
N LEU A 171 1.33 7.42 -7.40
CA LEU A 171 2.18 7.15 -8.55
C LEU A 171 3.27 8.22 -8.77
N THR A 172 2.98 9.49 -8.50
CA THR A 172 3.99 10.56 -8.63
C THR A 172 5.01 10.56 -7.49
N GLN A 173 4.65 9.99 -6.33
CA GLN A 173 5.57 9.82 -5.20
C GLN A 173 6.44 8.55 -5.32
N MET A 174 6.02 7.58 -6.14
CA MET A 174 6.81 6.38 -6.40
C MET A 174 7.92 6.69 -7.41
N PRO A 175 9.21 6.55 -7.05
CA PRO A 175 10.31 6.75 -7.98
C PRO A 175 10.28 5.65 -9.06
N MET A 176 9.70 5.97 -10.22
CA MET A 176 9.67 5.06 -11.35
C MET A 176 11.04 5.01 -12.04
N PRO A 177 11.64 3.84 -12.27
CA PRO A 177 12.92 3.72 -12.96
C PRO A 177 12.75 3.88 -14.48
N ILE A 178 12.40 5.09 -14.95
CA ILE A 178 12.16 5.43 -16.37
C ILE A 178 13.35 5.05 -17.26
N ILE A 179 14.57 5.08 -16.69
CA ILE A 179 15.82 4.79 -17.40
C ILE A 179 15.91 3.31 -17.84
N ALA A 180 15.27 2.38 -17.13
CA ALA A 180 15.30 0.96 -17.47
C ALA A 180 14.54 0.66 -18.78
N PHE A 181 13.42 1.35 -19.01
CA PHE A 181 12.58 1.19 -20.21
C PHE A 181 13.32 1.57 -21.49
N MET A 182 14.09 2.67 -21.49
CA MET A 182 14.85 3.12 -22.66
C MET A 182 16.18 2.38 -22.85
N GLY A 183 16.66 1.67 -21.82
CA GLY A 183 17.96 0.99 -21.82
C GLY A 183 17.98 -0.41 -22.44
N GLY A 184 16.82 -1.00 -22.73
CA GLY A 184 16.72 -2.39 -23.22
C GLY A 184 17.27 -3.43 -22.25
N VAL A 185 17.31 -3.10 -20.96
CA VAL A 185 17.80 -3.99 -19.90
C VAL A 185 16.77 -5.10 -19.67
N ARG A 186 17.23 -6.35 -19.56
CA ARG A 186 16.35 -7.46 -19.22
C ARG A 186 15.92 -7.31 -17.76
N LEU A 187 14.70 -6.82 -17.56
CA LEU A 187 14.04 -6.81 -16.26
C LEU A 187 13.73 -8.25 -15.83
N THR A 188 13.76 -8.48 -14.53
CA THR A 188 13.19 -9.70 -13.95
C THR A 188 11.69 -9.74 -14.25
N GLU A 189 11.10 -10.94 -14.26
CA GLU A 189 9.67 -11.09 -14.53
C GLU A 189 8.81 -10.30 -13.53
N SER A 190 9.22 -10.27 -12.26
CA SER A 190 8.58 -9.47 -11.22
C SER A 190 8.64 -7.96 -11.49
N GLU A 191 9.81 -7.44 -11.88
CA GLU A 191 9.96 -6.02 -12.23
C GLU A 191 9.09 -5.64 -13.43
N ARG A 192 9.02 -6.51 -14.45
CA ARG A 192 8.16 -6.29 -15.63
C ARG A 192 6.68 -6.26 -15.26
N LEU A 193 6.25 -7.10 -14.31
CA LEU A 193 4.87 -7.08 -13.81
C LEU A 193 4.57 -5.77 -13.07
N ILE A 194 5.43 -5.35 -12.13
CA ILE A 194 5.27 -4.08 -11.41
C ILE A 194 5.20 -2.91 -12.38
N GLU A 195 6.14 -2.86 -13.33
CA GLU A 195 6.19 -1.84 -14.37
C GLU A 195 4.88 -1.81 -15.18
N SER A 196 4.43 -2.97 -15.67
CA SER A 196 3.20 -3.07 -16.47
C SER A 196 1.97 -2.60 -15.70
N VAL A 197 1.83 -2.97 -14.42
CA VAL A 197 0.72 -2.52 -13.56
C VAL A 197 0.81 -1.04 -13.31
N THR A 198 2.02 -0.51 -13.09
CA THR A 198 2.21 0.91 -12.79
C THR A 198 1.90 1.77 -14.00
N ILE A 199 2.40 1.41 -15.18
CA ILE A 199 2.10 2.08 -16.44
C ILE A 199 0.60 2.00 -16.75
N ASN A 200 -0.01 0.82 -16.66
CA ASN A 200 -1.43 0.66 -16.93
C ASN A 200 -2.28 1.50 -15.97
N THR A 201 -2.00 1.44 -14.67
CA THR A 201 -2.72 2.22 -13.66
C THR A 201 -2.55 3.72 -13.90
N GLY A 202 -1.34 4.17 -14.23
CA GLY A 202 -1.07 5.57 -14.58
C GLY A 202 -1.82 6.00 -15.84
N CYS A 203 -1.73 5.24 -16.93
CA CYS A 203 -2.44 5.52 -18.18
C CYS A 203 -3.96 5.58 -17.96
N PHE A 204 -4.55 4.61 -17.26
CA PHE A 204 -5.98 4.62 -16.94
C PHE A 204 -6.37 5.80 -16.06
N GLY A 205 -5.55 6.14 -15.06
CA GLY A 205 -5.81 7.30 -14.19
C GLY A 205 -5.74 8.62 -14.95
N TYR A 206 -4.70 8.85 -15.76
CA TYR A 206 -4.62 10.07 -16.57
C TYR A 206 -5.72 10.18 -17.62
N LEU A 207 -6.16 9.05 -18.21
CA LEU A 207 -7.21 9.05 -19.21
C LEU A 207 -8.62 9.23 -18.59
N THR A 208 -8.89 8.56 -17.47
CA THR A 208 -10.23 8.57 -16.86
C THR A 208 -10.40 9.66 -15.81
N GLY A 209 -9.31 10.15 -15.21
CA GLY A 209 -9.31 11.19 -14.19
C GLY A 209 -10.06 12.47 -14.59
N PRO A 210 -9.87 13.04 -15.79
CA PRO A 210 -10.64 14.19 -16.25
C PRO A 210 -12.15 13.91 -16.30
N ILE A 211 -12.56 12.71 -16.70
CA ILE A 211 -13.97 12.30 -16.75
C ILE A 211 -14.55 12.28 -15.33
N TRP A 212 -13.83 11.67 -14.39
CA TRP A 212 -14.25 11.62 -12.98
C TRP A 212 -14.28 13.00 -12.34
N ALA A 213 -13.29 13.85 -12.59
CA ALA A 213 -13.20 15.20 -12.05
C ALA A 213 -14.33 16.10 -12.56
N ILE A 214 -14.62 16.08 -13.87
CA ILE A 214 -15.74 16.83 -14.46
C ILE A 214 -17.07 16.33 -13.89
N GLY A 215 -17.27 15.00 -13.84
CA GLY A 215 -18.48 14.40 -13.27
C GLY A 215 -18.67 14.76 -11.80
N ALA A 216 -17.60 14.70 -10.99
CA ALA A 216 -17.61 15.13 -9.60
C ALA A 216 -17.93 16.63 -9.47
N GLY A 217 -17.37 17.49 -10.32
CA GLY A 217 -17.70 18.91 -10.39
C GLY A 217 -19.19 19.14 -10.66
N ILE A 218 -19.75 18.48 -11.67
CA ILE A 218 -21.19 18.57 -11.99
C ILE A 218 -22.05 18.14 -10.80
N VAL A 219 -21.68 17.07 -10.10
CA VAL A 219 -22.40 16.62 -8.89
C VAL A 219 -22.30 17.65 -7.75
N LEU A 220 -21.11 18.22 -7.54
CA LEU A 220 -20.84 19.22 -6.51
C LEU A 220 -21.55 20.55 -6.78
N PHE A 221 -21.82 20.92 -8.03
CA PHE A 221 -22.57 22.14 -8.39
C PHE A 221 -24.06 21.89 -8.67
N GLY A 222 -24.49 20.63 -8.80
CA GLY A 222 -25.87 20.24 -9.11
C GLY A 222 -26.87 20.43 -7.96
N LYS A 223 -28.14 20.11 -8.27
CA LYS A 223 -29.30 20.15 -7.34
C LYS A 223 -29.06 19.29 -6.09
N ARG A 224 -29.65 19.73 -4.97
CA ARG A 224 -29.53 19.14 -3.63
C ARG A 224 -29.82 17.64 -3.62
N ALA A 225 -29.03 16.90 -2.86
CA ALA A 225 -29.36 15.55 -2.43
C ALA A 225 -30.23 15.63 -1.17
N ASP A 226 -31.24 14.77 -1.09
CA ASP A 226 -32.06 14.64 0.11
C ASP A 226 -31.27 13.80 1.11
N TRP A 227 -30.77 14.46 2.15
CA TRP A 227 -30.03 13.80 3.21
C TRP A 227 -30.94 12.83 3.96
N GLU A 228 -30.77 11.54 3.72
CA GLU A 228 -31.47 10.48 4.46
C GLU A 228 -30.74 10.20 5.79
N TRP A 229 -30.79 11.16 6.73
CA TRP A 229 -30.45 10.80 8.10
C TRP A 229 -31.49 9.81 8.62
N PRO A 230 -31.11 8.80 9.41
CA PRO A 230 -32.06 8.10 10.26
C PRO A 230 -32.54 9.06 11.37
N THR A 231 -33.42 10.01 11.03
CA THR A 231 -34.23 10.80 11.97
C THR A 231 -35.32 9.92 12.60
N SER A 232 -35.72 8.85 11.92
CA SER A 232 -36.73 7.91 12.41
C SER A 232 -36.08 6.82 13.26
N ALA A 233 -36.18 6.99 14.57
CA ALA A 233 -35.99 5.95 15.59
C ALA A 233 -34.65 5.20 15.51
N ALA A 234 -33.57 5.87 15.94
CA ALA A 234 -32.55 5.13 16.68
C ALA A 234 -33.30 4.41 17.80
N THR A 235 -33.57 3.11 17.62
CA THR A 235 -34.20 2.31 18.66
C THR A 235 -33.25 2.40 19.84
N PRO A 236 -33.62 3.07 20.95
CA PRO A 236 -32.68 3.35 22.00
C PRO A 236 -32.15 2.02 22.52
N GLY A 237 -30.85 1.77 22.36
CA GLY A 237 -30.19 0.70 23.11
C GLY A 237 -29.87 -0.61 22.38
N ARG A 238 -29.76 -0.67 21.05
CA ARG A 238 -29.05 -1.82 20.41
C ARG A 238 -27.56 -1.76 20.72
N ARG A 239 -27.18 -2.19 21.93
CA ARG A 239 -25.79 -2.33 22.38
C ARG A 239 -24.99 -3.12 21.35
N THR A 240 -23.76 -2.68 21.08
CA THR A 240 -22.76 -3.48 20.36
C THR A 240 -22.63 -4.83 21.07
N SER A 241 -22.78 -5.93 20.32
CA SER A 241 -22.68 -7.26 20.93
C SER A 241 -21.25 -7.48 21.44
N ILE A 242 -21.13 -8.13 22.60
CA ILE A 242 -19.83 -8.52 23.17
C ILE A 242 -19.06 -9.38 22.15
N LEU A 243 -19.76 -10.22 21.38
CA LEU A 243 -19.16 -11.05 20.33
C LEU A 243 -18.39 -10.24 19.27
N LEU A 244 -18.90 -9.06 18.88
CA LEU A 244 -18.19 -8.22 17.90
C LEU A 244 -16.90 -7.63 18.51
N TRP A 245 -16.94 -7.26 19.78
CA TRP A 245 -15.75 -6.80 20.52
C TRP A 245 -14.73 -7.92 20.70
N VAL A 246 -15.19 -9.12 21.07
CA VAL A 246 -14.34 -10.31 21.17
C VAL A 246 -13.72 -10.62 19.80
N PHE A 247 -14.48 -10.52 18.72
CA PHE A 247 -13.95 -10.74 17.37
C PHE A 247 -12.87 -9.72 16.98
N ALA A 248 -13.09 -8.41 17.25
CA ALA A 248 -12.09 -7.38 16.99
C ALA A 248 -10.85 -7.51 17.88
N ALA A 249 -11.03 -7.83 19.17
CA ALA A 249 -9.92 -8.08 20.07
C ALA A 249 -9.14 -9.35 19.67
N ALA A 250 -9.84 -10.41 19.26
CA ALA A 250 -9.23 -11.63 18.78
C ALA A 250 -8.43 -11.39 17.49
N SER A 251 -8.94 -10.58 16.55
CA SER A 251 -8.19 -10.25 15.33
C SER A 251 -6.89 -9.49 15.64
N LEU A 252 -6.87 -8.65 16.68
CA LEU A 252 -5.66 -7.99 17.15
C LEU A 252 -4.71 -8.98 17.88
N ALA A 253 -5.26 -9.85 18.73
CA ALA A 253 -4.52 -10.83 19.50
C ALA A 253 -3.80 -11.87 18.61
N VAL A 254 -4.40 -12.26 17.48
CA VAL A 254 -3.75 -13.12 16.48
C VAL A 254 -2.41 -12.53 16.04
N TRP A 255 -2.37 -11.23 15.73
CA TRP A 255 -1.12 -10.58 15.34
C TRP A 255 -0.12 -10.44 16.49
N ALA A 256 -0.59 -10.28 17.72
CA ALA A 256 0.29 -10.30 18.89
C ALA A 256 1.00 -11.66 19.08
N ILE A 257 0.39 -12.76 18.62
CA ILE A 257 0.98 -14.11 18.63
C ILE A 257 1.90 -14.33 17.43
N VAL A 258 1.52 -13.82 16.25
CA VAL A 258 2.31 -13.98 15.01
C VAL A 258 3.59 -13.15 15.04
N LEU A 259 3.54 -11.92 15.59
CA LEU A 259 4.67 -10.99 15.58
C LEU A 259 5.96 -11.57 16.21
N PRO A 260 5.94 -12.17 17.42
CA PRO A 260 7.14 -12.79 17.99
C PRO A 260 7.81 -13.83 17.08
N GLN A 261 7.05 -14.47 16.19
CA GLN A 261 7.57 -15.49 15.28
C GLN A 261 8.20 -14.87 14.02
N THR A 262 7.63 -13.78 13.48
CA THR A 262 8.12 -13.18 12.23
C THR A 262 9.15 -12.07 12.45
N GLN A 263 9.19 -11.46 13.64
CA GLN A 263 10.07 -10.34 13.95
C GLN A 263 11.57 -10.68 14.04
N PRO A 264 12.02 -11.89 14.47
CA PRO A 264 13.44 -12.24 14.49
C PRO A 264 14.10 -12.11 13.11
N GLU A 265 13.44 -12.59 12.05
CA GLU A 265 13.92 -12.46 10.66
C GLU A 265 14.13 -10.98 10.29
N GLN A 266 13.17 -10.12 10.64
CA GLN A 266 13.21 -8.69 10.37
C GLN A 266 14.28 -7.95 11.18
N GLN A 267 14.51 -8.37 12.43
CA GLN A 267 15.56 -7.82 13.28
C GLN A 267 16.96 -8.19 12.78
N LEU A 268 17.14 -9.41 12.30
CA LEU A 268 18.38 -9.85 11.65
C LEU A 268 18.66 -9.05 10.39
N ARG A 269 17.64 -8.93 9.52
CA ARG A 269 17.70 -8.08 8.31
C ARG A 269 18.12 -6.66 8.65
N ARG A 270 17.40 -6.01 9.58
CA ARG A 270 17.62 -4.62 9.96
C ARG A 270 19.01 -4.40 10.55
N ARG A 271 19.52 -5.32 11.37
CA ARG A 271 20.89 -5.24 11.92
C ARG A 271 21.93 -5.26 10.80
N ALA A 272 21.87 -6.25 9.92
CA ALA A 272 22.78 -6.35 8.77
C ALA A 272 22.71 -5.11 7.88
N GLU A 273 21.51 -4.64 7.52
CA GLU A 273 21.35 -3.44 6.69
C GLU A 273 21.85 -2.17 7.36
N ARG A 274 21.60 -2.01 8.67
CA ARG A 274 22.08 -0.84 9.42
C ARG A 274 23.60 -0.81 9.45
N ASP A 275 24.24 -1.94 9.71
CA ASP A 275 25.69 -2.03 9.82
C ASP A 275 26.35 -1.80 8.44
N LEU A 276 25.77 -2.36 7.36
CA LEU A 276 26.16 -2.05 5.97
C LEU A 276 26.03 -0.55 5.63
N LYS A 277 24.89 0.07 5.98
CA LYS A 277 24.65 1.50 5.73
C LYS A 277 25.57 2.40 6.56
N ALA A 278 25.98 1.96 7.74
CA ALA A 278 26.94 2.66 8.59
C ALA A 278 28.40 2.51 8.15
N GLY A 279 28.69 1.66 7.15
CA GLY A 279 30.05 1.35 6.70
C GLY A 279 30.77 0.29 7.54
N HIS A 280 30.09 -0.33 8.50
CA HIS A 280 30.58 -1.48 9.28
C HIS A 280 30.41 -2.78 8.48
N ILE A 281 31.08 -2.84 7.33
CA ILE A 281 30.89 -3.90 6.32
C ILE A 281 31.34 -5.25 6.87
N ALA A 282 32.51 -5.30 7.53
CA ALA A 282 33.05 -6.55 8.08
C ALA A 282 32.13 -7.16 9.14
N GLU A 283 31.62 -6.32 10.04
CA GLU A 283 30.68 -6.72 11.09
C GLU A 283 29.36 -7.22 10.51
N ALA A 284 28.84 -6.54 9.48
CA ALA A 284 27.62 -6.97 8.82
C ALA A 284 27.78 -8.31 8.10
N LEU A 285 28.88 -8.50 7.37
CA LEU A 285 29.18 -9.78 6.69
C LEU A 285 29.41 -10.90 7.70
N ALA A 286 30.07 -10.64 8.82
CA ALA A 286 30.25 -11.60 9.90
C ALA A 286 28.90 -11.98 10.54
N GLU A 287 28.02 -11.01 10.80
CA GLU A 287 26.68 -11.27 11.34
C GLU A 287 25.83 -12.08 10.37
N MET A 288 25.89 -11.78 9.07
CA MET A 288 25.25 -12.58 8.03
C MET A 288 25.79 -14.00 8.01
N SER A 289 27.11 -14.17 8.09
CA SER A 289 27.77 -15.47 8.05
C SER A 289 27.44 -16.38 9.24
N ARG A 290 27.03 -15.80 10.38
CA ARG A 290 26.58 -16.56 11.56
C ARG A 290 25.20 -17.20 11.39
N HIS A 291 24.43 -16.75 10.41
CA HIS A 291 23.05 -17.17 10.20
C HIS A 291 22.89 -17.86 8.85
N SER A 292 21.88 -18.72 8.76
CA SER A 292 21.49 -19.36 7.51
C SER A 292 20.69 -18.40 6.63
N PRO A 293 20.66 -18.60 5.30
CA PRO A 293 19.81 -17.80 4.41
C PRO A 293 18.33 -17.82 4.81
N SER A 294 17.86 -18.92 5.39
CA SER A 294 16.47 -19.08 5.86
C SER A 294 16.13 -18.31 7.13
N ASP A 295 17.13 -17.80 7.86
CA ASP A 295 16.90 -16.95 9.04
C ASP A 295 16.54 -15.51 8.64
N TYR A 296 16.65 -15.18 7.35
CA TYR A 296 16.28 -13.91 6.78
C TYR A 296 14.92 -13.98 6.07
N PRO A 297 14.24 -12.83 5.88
CA PRO A 297 12.98 -12.80 5.16
C PRO A 297 13.12 -13.38 3.74
N PRO A 298 12.09 -14.07 3.23
CA PRO A 298 12.09 -14.56 1.85
C PRO A 298 12.43 -13.43 0.88
N HIS A 299 13.25 -13.75 -0.14
CA HIS A 299 13.67 -12.80 -1.17
C HIS A 299 14.45 -11.58 -0.67
N TRP A 300 14.97 -11.61 0.56
CA TRP A 300 15.83 -10.54 1.03
C TRP A 300 17.10 -10.43 0.17
N ASP A 301 17.31 -9.24 -0.39
CA ASP A 301 18.49 -8.86 -1.16
C ASP A 301 19.32 -7.85 -0.35
N PRO A 302 20.46 -8.22 0.26
CA PRO A 302 21.22 -7.33 1.15
C PRO A 302 21.83 -6.14 0.39
N PRO A 303 21.91 -4.92 0.94
CA PRO A 303 22.54 -3.76 0.28
C PRO A 303 24.00 -4.02 -0.17
N PRO A 304 24.49 -3.34 -1.23
CA PRO A 304 23.79 -2.32 -2.01
C PRO A 304 22.81 -2.89 -3.03
N HIS A 305 21.73 -2.14 -3.28
CA HIS A 305 20.80 -2.43 -4.36
C HIS A 305 21.27 -1.72 -5.62
N ILE A 306 21.52 -2.47 -6.69
CA ILE A 306 22.11 -1.96 -7.95
C ILE A 306 21.22 -0.86 -8.58
N TRP A 307 19.90 -0.96 -8.38
CA TRP A 307 18.90 -0.13 -9.04
C TRP A 307 18.31 1.00 -8.18
N ARG A 308 18.56 1.03 -6.86
CA ARG A 308 18.09 2.14 -6.01
C ARG A 308 19.11 3.28 -5.97
N GLU A 309 18.61 4.49 -5.77
CA GLU A 309 19.44 5.70 -5.64
C GLU A 309 20.43 5.63 -4.46
N SER A 310 20.13 4.85 -3.42
CA SER A 310 21.04 4.60 -2.31
C SER A 310 22.00 3.44 -2.61
N ARG A 311 23.14 3.76 -3.23
CA ARG A 311 24.26 2.82 -3.45
C ARG A 311 25.17 2.65 -2.23
N GLN A 312 24.67 2.91 -1.03
CA GLN A 312 25.46 2.73 0.19
C GLN A 312 25.18 1.33 0.77
N PRO A 313 26.21 0.55 1.11
CA PRO A 313 27.66 0.80 0.91
C PRO A 313 28.10 0.58 -0.55
N ASP A 314 29.25 1.13 -0.96
CA ASP A 314 29.80 0.85 -2.30
C ASP A 314 30.10 -0.65 -2.44
N LEU A 315 29.67 -1.25 -3.55
CA LEU A 315 29.86 -2.68 -3.80
C LEU A 315 31.35 -3.04 -3.83
N LEU A 316 32.21 -2.14 -4.32
CA LEU A 316 33.66 -2.37 -4.34
C LEU A 316 34.24 -2.50 -2.93
N ALA A 317 33.79 -1.64 -2.00
CA ALA A 317 34.20 -1.72 -0.59
C ALA A 317 33.72 -3.04 0.05
N VAL A 318 32.52 -3.52 -0.31
CA VAL A 318 32.05 -4.84 0.14
C VAL A 318 32.93 -5.97 -0.39
N MET A 319 33.29 -5.93 -1.68
CA MET A 319 34.16 -6.94 -2.28
C MET A 319 35.58 -6.94 -1.69
N GLU A 320 36.13 -5.76 -1.36
CA GLU A 320 37.43 -5.63 -0.69
C GLU A 320 37.43 -6.35 0.66
N VAL A 321 36.41 -6.10 1.49
CA VAL A 321 36.26 -6.78 2.80
C VAL A 321 36.05 -8.29 2.63
N ILE A 322 35.30 -8.74 1.63
CA ILE A 322 35.12 -10.17 1.33
C ILE A 322 36.46 -10.85 0.99
N LEU A 323 37.35 -10.17 0.28
CA LEU A 323 38.66 -10.71 -0.07
C LEU A 323 39.60 -10.78 1.15
N GLU A 324 39.49 -9.81 2.07
CA GLU A 324 40.27 -9.81 3.32
C GLU A 324 39.75 -10.82 4.35
N GLN A 325 38.43 -10.93 4.47
CA GLN A 325 37.72 -11.74 5.46
C GLN A 325 36.59 -12.54 4.78
N PRO A 326 36.90 -13.74 4.26
CA PRO A 326 35.92 -14.55 3.54
C PRO A 326 34.68 -14.86 4.40
N PRO A 327 33.48 -14.43 3.98
CA PRO A 327 32.25 -14.70 4.72
C PRO A 327 31.76 -16.14 4.44
N ALA A 328 30.58 -16.49 4.95
CA ALA A 328 29.93 -17.74 4.59
C ALA A 328 29.67 -17.82 3.06
N PRO A 329 29.74 -19.02 2.44
CA PRO A 329 29.67 -19.17 0.98
C PRO A 329 28.42 -18.55 0.34
N TRP A 330 27.29 -18.58 1.03
CA TRP A 330 26.04 -18.00 0.53
C TRP A 330 26.09 -16.47 0.43
N VAL A 331 26.77 -15.81 1.38
CA VAL A 331 26.93 -14.35 1.41
C VAL A 331 27.87 -13.94 0.28
N GLU A 332 29.00 -14.64 0.14
CA GLU A 332 29.95 -14.43 -0.95
C GLU A 332 29.27 -14.57 -2.31
N GLN A 333 28.50 -15.64 -2.51
CA GLN A 333 27.79 -15.89 -3.76
C GLN A 333 26.87 -14.73 -4.15
N ILE A 334 26.06 -14.20 -3.21
CA ILE A 334 25.16 -13.07 -3.47
C ILE A 334 25.95 -11.85 -3.97
N TYR A 335 27.03 -11.47 -3.30
CA TYR A 335 27.81 -10.29 -3.68
C TYR A 335 28.60 -10.49 -4.96
N VAL A 336 29.12 -11.69 -5.22
CA VAL A 336 29.77 -12.04 -6.49
C VAL A 336 28.77 -11.97 -7.64
N GLU A 337 27.55 -12.46 -7.46
CA GLU A 337 26.49 -12.35 -8.47
C GLU A 337 26.11 -10.89 -8.75
N LYS A 338 25.99 -10.06 -7.71
CA LYS A 338 25.81 -8.61 -7.85
C LYS A 338 26.94 -7.96 -8.63
N PHE A 339 28.18 -8.29 -8.29
CA PHE A 339 29.36 -7.74 -8.94
C PHE A 339 29.43 -8.12 -10.43
N LYS A 340 29.15 -9.39 -10.75
CA LYS A 340 29.01 -9.88 -12.14
C LYS A 340 27.90 -9.14 -12.88
N SER A 341 26.75 -8.90 -12.22
CA SER A 341 25.66 -8.11 -12.79
C SER A 341 26.13 -6.69 -13.14
N ILE A 342 26.82 -5.99 -12.24
CA ILE A 342 27.34 -4.64 -12.54
C ILE A 342 28.34 -4.65 -13.71
N LEU A 343 29.28 -5.60 -13.74
CA LEU A 343 30.27 -5.69 -14.82
C LEU A 343 29.60 -5.94 -16.19
N SER A 344 28.62 -6.84 -16.24
CA SER A 344 27.91 -7.14 -17.49
C SER A 344 27.14 -5.92 -18.02
N HIS A 345 26.51 -5.13 -17.14
CA HIS A 345 25.80 -3.91 -17.53
C HIS A 345 26.74 -2.75 -17.90
N GLY A 346 27.87 -2.59 -17.20
CA GLY A 346 28.87 -1.54 -17.47
C GLY A 346 29.53 -1.68 -18.84
N VAL A 347 29.86 -2.91 -19.25
CA VAL A 347 30.45 -3.21 -20.56
C VAL A 347 29.48 -2.90 -21.71
N VAL A 348 28.19 -3.15 -21.54
CA VAL A 348 27.18 -2.82 -22.56
C VAL A 348 27.07 -1.31 -22.74
N ARG A 349 27.07 -0.54 -21.64
CA ARG A 349 26.92 0.93 -21.68
C ARG A 349 28.12 1.62 -22.33
N SER A 350 29.35 1.16 -22.07
CA SER A 350 30.56 1.72 -22.69
C SER A 350 30.63 1.44 -24.20
N ARG A 351 30.21 0.25 -24.64
CA ARG A 351 30.10 -0.10 -26.08
C ARG A 351 29.04 0.73 -26.81
N ALA A 352 27.88 0.96 -26.20
CA ALA A 352 26.84 1.81 -26.77
C ALA A 352 27.33 3.26 -26.95
N ARG A 353 28.00 3.82 -25.94
CA ARG A 353 28.55 5.19 -26.00
C ARG A 353 29.63 5.33 -27.07
N LYS A 354 30.51 4.32 -27.22
CA LYS A 354 31.55 4.31 -28.29
C LYS A 354 30.93 4.26 -29.69
N ARG A 355 29.88 3.45 -29.91
CA ARG A 355 29.16 3.40 -31.20
C ARG A 355 28.45 4.71 -31.54
N GLN A 356 27.86 5.37 -30.55
CA GLN A 356 27.19 6.66 -30.76
C GLN A 356 28.19 7.78 -31.08
N SER A 357 29.36 7.79 -30.42
CA SER A 357 30.46 8.71 -30.73
C SER A 357 31.02 8.50 -32.15
N CYS A 358 31.15 7.25 -32.62
CA CYS A 358 31.61 6.97 -33.98
C CYS A 358 30.59 7.41 -35.06
N ARG A 359 29.28 7.26 -34.80
CA ARG A 359 28.23 7.73 -35.74
C ARG A 359 28.15 9.26 -35.80
N ALA A 360 28.29 9.95 -34.67
CA ALA A 360 28.29 11.42 -34.64
C ALA A 360 29.47 12.02 -35.42
N GLY A 361 30.64 11.36 -35.42
CA GLY A 361 31.81 11.81 -36.18
C GLY A 361 31.72 11.60 -37.70
N GLN A 362 30.88 10.69 -38.18
CA GLN A 362 30.70 10.44 -39.63
C GLN A 362 29.64 11.35 -40.28
N GLY A 363 28.67 11.86 -39.51
CA GLY A 363 27.61 12.74 -40.04
C GLY A 363 28.02 14.20 -40.29
N SER A 364 29.19 14.63 -39.83
CA SER A 364 29.64 16.03 -39.94
C SER A 364 30.46 16.34 -41.21
N LYS A 365 30.70 15.37 -42.10
CA LYS A 365 31.55 15.54 -43.30
C LYS A 365 30.81 15.72 -44.62
N THR A 366 29.49 15.91 -44.62
CA THR A 366 28.66 15.98 -45.85
C THR A 366 27.88 17.30 -46.04
N LEU A 367 28.22 18.35 -45.29
CA LEU A 367 27.70 19.71 -45.49
C LEU A 367 28.87 20.70 -45.60
N SER A 368 29.60 20.65 -46.70
CA SER A 368 30.56 21.68 -47.12
C SER A 368 30.60 21.72 -48.64
#